data_AF-A0A920ITL3-F1
#
_entry.id   AF-A0A920ITL3-F1
#
_cell.length_a   1.000
_cell.length_b   1.000
_cell.length_c   1.000
_cell.angle_alpha   90.00
_cell.angle_beta   90.00
_cell.angle_gamma   90.00
#
_symmetry.space_group_name_H-M   'P 1'
#
loop_
_entity.id
_entity.type
_entity.pdbx_description
1 polymer ?
#
loop_
_entity_poly.entity_id
_entity_poly.type
_entity_poly.pdbx_seq_one_letter_code
_entity_poly.pdbx_strand_id
1 'polypeptide(L)' 'MIIVGEKEVENKTVTVRRRFIKEQKELSLDGFSNEVLTEINERRVSN' A
#
# COMPACT_ATOMS: atom_id res chain seq x y z
N MET A 1 -1.18 3.11 6.59
CA MET A 1 -0.33 2.34 7.53
C MET A 1 0.24 1.17 6.77
N ILE A 2 1.52 0.91 6.94
CA ILE A 2 2.21 -0.25 6.35
C ILE A 2 2.42 -1.25 7.47
N ILE A 3 2.09 -2.51 7.22
CA ILE A 3 2.26 -3.63 8.14
C ILE A 3 3.27 -4.57 7.49
N VAL A 4 4.31 -4.91 8.24
CA VAL A 4 5.37 -5.81 7.81
C VAL A 4 5.59 -6.83 8.91
N GLY A 5 5.16 -8.07 8.68
CA GLY A 5 5.43 -9.23 9.53
C GLY A 5 6.35 -10.23 8.85
N GLU A 6 6.57 -11.38 9.49
CA GLU A 6 7.40 -12.46 8.93
C GLU A 6 6.87 -12.96 7.58
N LYS A 7 5.55 -13.05 7.43
CA LYS A 7 4.88 -13.47 6.18
C LYS A 7 5.18 -12.51 5.02
N GLU A 8 5.14 -11.20 5.28
CA GLU A 8 5.42 -10.17 4.28
C GLU A 8 6.89 -10.15 3.86
N VAL A 9 7.81 -10.40 4.80
CA VAL A 9 9.25 -10.49 4.52
C VAL A 9 9.57 -11.68 3.62
N GLU A 10 8.97 -12.84 3.89
CA GLU A 10 9.20 -14.05 3.11
C GLU A 10 8.65 -13.92 1.68
N ASN A 11 7.47 -13.30 1.53
CA ASN A 11 6.82 -13.11 0.23
C ASN A 11 7.27 -11.84 -0.52
N LYS A 12 8.11 -10.99 0.10
CA LYS A 12 8.48 -9.65 -0.42
C LYS A 12 7.27 -8.78 -0.75
N THR A 13 6.21 -8.93 0.03
CA THR A 13 4.97 -8.15 -0.08
C THR A 13 4.85 -7.20 1.10
N VAL A 14 3.93 -6.26 1.02
CA VAL A 14 3.59 -5.34 2.11
C VAL A 14 2.07 -5.25 2.25
N THR A 15 1.60 -5.30 3.48
CA THR A 15 0.17 -5.13 3.76
C THR A 15 -0.10 -3.66 4.08
N VAL A 16 -0.98 -3.04 3.29
CA VAL A 16 -1.29 -1.61 3.40
C VAL A 16 -2.73 -1.45 3.91
N ARG A 17 -2.88 -0.69 4.98
CA ARG A 17 -4.17 -0.25 5.51
C ARG A 17 -4.34 1.24 5.29
N ARG A 18 -5.31 1.61 4.45
CA ARG A 18 -5.66 3.02 4.21
C ARG A 18 -6.52 3.54 5.39
N ARG A 19 -6.46 4.84 5.66
CA ARG A 19 -7.15 5.42 6.84
C ARG A 19 -8.66 5.56 6.62
N PHE A 20 -9.06 5.98 5.42
CA PHE A 20 -10.45 6.26 5.07
C PHE A 20 -11.17 5.05 4.49
N ILE A 21 -10.42 4.15 3.86
CA ILE A 21 -10.91 2.89 3.33
C ILE A 21 -10.55 1.84 4.38
N LYS A 22 -11.52 1.26 5.08
CA LYS A 22 -11.32 0.21 6.09
C LYS A 22 -10.78 -1.12 5.51
N GLU A 23 -10.26 -1.09 4.29
CA GLU A 23 -9.72 -2.22 3.57
C GLU A 23 -8.23 -2.38 3.86
N GLN A 24 -7.81 -3.64 4.04
CA GLN A 24 -6.41 -4.04 4.04
C GLN A 24 -6.12 -4.74 2.73
N LYS A 25 -5.05 -4.33 2.07
CA LYS A 25 -4.64 -4.90 0.79
C LYS A 25 -3.18 -5.33 0.90
N GLU A 26 -2.90 -6.57 0.50
CA GLU A 26 -1.53 -7.06 0.33
C GLU A 26 -1.06 -6.70 -1.08
N LEU A 27 0.09 -6.05 -1.18
CA LEU A 27 0.67 -5.55 -2.43
C LEU A 27 2.14 -5.96 -2.51
N SER A 28 2.64 -6.18 -3.72
CA SER A 28 4.08 -6.24 -3.95
C SER A 28 4.72 -4.86 -3.73
N LEU A 29 6.01 -4.84 -3.43
CA LEU A 29 6.75 -3.60 -3.20
C LEU A 29 6.70 -2.64 -4.40
N ASP A 30 6.85 -3.19 -5.61
CA ASP A 30 6.79 -2.42 -6.86
C ASP A 30 5.38 -1.91 -7.15
N GLY A 31 4.36 -2.75 -6.93
CA GLY A 31 2.96 -2.36 -7.08
C GLY A 31 2.58 -1.24 -6.13
N PHE A 32 2.99 -1.36 -4.86
CA PHE A 32 2.79 -0.32 -3.86
C PHE A 32 3.48 1.00 -4.23
N SER A 33 4.75 0.94 -4.65
CA SER A 33 5.52 2.13 -5.01
C SER A 33 4.88 2.90 -6.18
N ASN A 34 4.45 2.18 -7.22
CA ASN A 34 3.77 2.79 -8.36
C ASN A 34 2.39 3.35 -7.99
N GLU A 35 1.61 2.65 -7.15
CA GLU A 35 0.30 3.10 -6.69
C GLU A 35 0.42 4.41 -5.90
N VAL A 36 1.38 4.49 -4.97
CA VAL A 36 1.63 5.70 -4.17
C VAL A 36 2.17 6.84 -5.02
N LEU A 37 3.12 6.58 -5.93
CA LEU A 37 3.66 7.60 -6.82
C LEU A 37 2.57 8.19 -7.74
N THR A 38 1.70 7.33 -8.26
CA THR A 38 0.55 7.77 -9.08
C THR A 38 -0.42 8.60 -8.25
N GLU A 39 -0.75 8.17 -7.02
CA GLU A 39 -1.63 8.90 -6.12
C GLU A 39 -1.10 10.30 -5.76
N ILE A 40 0.22 10.41 -5.53
CA ILE A 40 0.91 11.69 -5.30
C ILE A 40 0.87 12.58 -6.55
N ASN A 41 1.23 12.04 -7.72
CA ASN A 41 1.30 12.79 -8.97
C ASN A 41 -0.08 13.28 -9.42
N GLU A 42 -1.12 12.45 -9.27
CA GLU A 42 -2.49 12.82 -9.61
C GLU A 42 -3.12 13.76 -8.57
N ARG A 43 -2.42 14.06 -7.45
CA ARG A 43 -2.96 14.80 -6.30
C ARG A 43 -4.37 14.33 -5.94
N ARG A 44 -4.58 13.01 -5.90
CA ARG A 44 -5.89 12.45 -5.53
C ARG A 44 -6.19 12.80 -4.08
N VAL A 45 -6.86 13.93 -3.86
CA VAL A 45 -7.58 14.20 -2.63
C VAL A 45 -8.76 13.24 -2.66
N SER A 46 -8.70 12.17 -1.86
CA SER A 46 -9.86 11.31 -1.64
C SER A 46 -10.97 12.20 -1.08
N ASN A 47 -11.98 12.48 -1.90
CA ASN A 47 -13.14 13.30 -1.57
C ASN A 47 -14.26 12.41 -1.01
#